data_AF-A0A2V6GWV3-F1
#
_entry.id   AF-A0A2V6GWV3-F1
#
_cell.length_a   1.000
_cell.length_b   1.000
_cell.length_c   1.000
_cell.angle_alpha   90.00
_cell.angle_beta   90.00
_cell.angle_gamma   90.00
#
_symmetry.space_group_name_H-M   'P 1'
#
loop_
_entity.id
_entity.type
_entity.pdbx_description
1 polymer ?
#
loop_
_entity_poly.entity_id
_entity_poly.type
_entity_poly.pdbx_seq_one_letter_code
_entity_poly.pdbx_strand_id
1 'polypeptide(L)'
;MEHFPALDAIENIRHAFIERIPGINVSHDKAEALKRLDAVHREARQQIGIGDWPLLTAQQVHGDKIAIVDRHVASDKEFAGCDGLITSQSRVALGIHVADCCAIYVVDPKTPVIGLVHSGKKGTERAIVSKAIQEMREYFGSDPSELIVQLSPCIRPPHYEIDFAARIIGQCRAAGVKKIHDPGVCTACDIDRYYSYRAEKGKTGRMLALLGLV
;
A
#
# COMPACT_ATOMS: atom_id res chain seq x y z
N MET A 1 3.76 9.95 10.84
CA MET A 1 3.32 8.58 10.53
C MET A 1 1.84 8.56 10.78
N GLU A 2 1.08 8.18 9.76
CA GLU A 2 -0.37 8.22 9.75
C GLU A 2 -0.93 6.83 10.02
N HIS A 3 -1.96 6.77 10.86
CA HIS A 3 -2.76 5.57 11.12
C HIS A 3 -4.17 5.80 10.59
N PHE A 4 -4.82 4.72 10.16
CA PHE A 4 -6.17 4.77 9.62
C PHE A 4 -7.17 4.16 10.61
N PRO A 5 -8.20 4.91 11.05
CA PRO A 5 -9.17 4.41 12.04
C PRO A 5 -9.88 3.11 11.63
N ALA A 6 -10.06 2.89 10.32
CA ALA A 6 -10.68 1.68 9.79
C ALA A 6 -9.83 0.41 10.03
N LEU A 7 -8.52 0.57 10.12
CA LEU A 7 -7.57 -0.51 10.35
C LEU A 7 -7.18 -0.61 11.83
N ASP A 8 -7.14 0.51 12.57
CA ASP A 8 -6.87 0.55 14.01
C ASP A 8 -7.87 -0.29 14.83
N ALA A 9 -9.08 -0.48 14.31
CA ALA A 9 -10.13 -1.29 14.92
C ALA A 9 -9.92 -2.81 14.77
N ILE A 10 -8.88 -3.26 14.04
CA ILE A 10 -8.63 -4.67 13.74
C ILE A 10 -7.46 -5.17 14.60
N GLU A 11 -7.73 -6.04 15.57
CA GLU A 11 -6.77 -6.42 16.62
C GLU A 11 -5.55 -7.21 16.11
N ASN A 12 -5.75 -8.07 15.10
CA ASN A 12 -4.77 -9.02 14.59
C ASN A 12 -3.90 -8.47 13.46
N ILE A 13 -3.88 -7.16 13.23
CA ILE A 13 -3.00 -6.53 12.26
C ILE A 13 -2.12 -5.45 12.89
N ARG A 14 -1.08 -5.07 12.16
CA ARG A 14 -0.29 -3.85 12.38
C ARG A 14 -0.23 -3.11 11.06
N HIS A 15 -0.48 -1.81 11.06
CA HIS A 15 -0.34 -0.99 9.87
C HIS A 15 0.26 0.37 10.20
N ALA A 16 0.77 1.01 9.15
CA ALA A 16 1.10 2.41 9.14
C ALA A 16 1.15 2.94 7.71
N PHE A 17 1.03 4.25 7.57
CA PHE A 17 1.45 4.98 6.39
C PHE A 17 2.53 5.99 6.78
N ILE A 18 3.77 5.73 6.35
CA ILE A 18 4.90 6.60 6.61
C ILE A 18 4.87 7.75 5.62
N GLU A 19 4.67 8.95 6.15
CA GLU A 19 4.59 10.23 5.42
C GLU A 19 5.99 10.73 5.01
N ARG A 20 6.07 11.95 4.47
CA ARG A 20 7.35 12.59 4.16
C ARG A 20 8.23 12.67 5.40
N ILE A 21 9.54 12.43 5.21
CA ILE A 21 10.56 12.59 6.25
C ILE A 21 11.33 13.89 6.01
N PRO A 22 11.19 14.90 6.90
CA PRO A 22 11.91 16.16 6.79
C PRO A 22 13.43 15.96 6.85
N GLY A 23 14.18 16.80 6.13
CA GLY A 23 15.65 16.80 6.16
C GLY A 23 16.32 15.68 5.34
N ILE A 24 15.57 14.75 4.75
CA ILE A 24 16.13 13.73 3.85
C ILE A 24 16.08 14.23 2.40
N ASN A 25 17.24 14.27 1.75
CA ASN A 25 17.36 14.71 0.35
C ASN A 25 16.59 13.77 -0.61
N VAL A 26 15.78 14.37 -1.48
CA VAL A 26 15.05 13.68 -2.56
C VAL A 26 15.94 13.36 -3.78
N SER A 27 15.53 12.41 -4.62
CA SER A 27 16.25 12.03 -5.85
C SER A 27 15.30 11.81 -7.03
N HIS A 28 15.84 11.92 -8.26
CA HIS A 28 15.16 11.44 -9.46
C HIS A 28 15.24 9.91 -9.60
N ASP A 29 16.24 9.30 -8.96
CA ASP A 29 16.42 7.86 -8.93
C ASP A 29 15.67 7.26 -7.73
N LYS A 30 14.75 6.32 -8.01
CA LYS A 30 13.93 5.66 -6.97
C LYS A 30 14.82 4.89 -5.98
N ALA A 31 15.81 4.15 -6.47
CA ALA A 31 16.64 3.30 -5.60
C ALA A 31 17.49 4.15 -4.66
N GLU A 32 18.03 5.27 -5.14
CA GLU A 32 18.76 6.23 -4.32
C GLU A 32 17.86 6.89 -3.27
N ALA A 33 16.66 7.34 -3.65
CA ALA A 33 15.70 7.90 -2.71
C ALA A 33 15.34 6.89 -1.60
N LEU A 34 15.08 5.63 -1.96
CA LEU A 34 14.79 4.57 -0.99
C LEU A 34 15.99 4.24 -0.10
N LYS A 35 17.21 4.22 -0.65
CA LYS A 35 18.44 4.02 0.14
C LYS A 35 18.59 5.09 1.23
N ARG A 36 18.22 6.34 0.95
CA ARG A 36 18.25 7.45 1.92
C ARG A 36 17.16 7.33 2.98
N LEU A 37 16.04 6.67 2.67
CA LEU A 37 14.90 6.46 3.56
C LEU A 37 14.99 5.14 4.37
N ASP A 38 15.91 4.24 4.04
CA ASP A 38 15.99 2.90 4.63
C ASP A 38 16.08 2.91 6.17
N ALA A 39 16.94 3.75 6.75
CA ALA A 39 17.11 3.83 8.21
C ALA A 39 15.81 4.24 8.93
N VAL A 40 15.14 5.28 8.44
CA VAL A 40 13.89 5.79 9.04
C VAL A 40 12.71 4.84 8.79
N HIS A 41 12.67 4.16 7.65
CA HIS A 41 11.67 3.11 7.40
C HIS A 41 11.85 1.90 8.32
N ARG A 42 13.10 1.51 8.63
CA ARG A 42 13.39 0.46 9.62
C ARG A 42 12.95 0.86 11.03
N GLU A 43 13.23 2.09 11.43
CA GLU A 43 12.80 2.61 12.73
C GLU A 43 11.27 2.64 12.84
N ALA A 44 10.56 3.09 11.81
CA ALA A 44 9.10 3.09 11.79
C ALA A 44 8.51 1.67 11.93
N ARG A 45 9.13 0.65 11.32
CA ARG A 45 8.74 -0.75 11.53
C ARG A 45 8.88 -1.17 13.00
N GLN A 46 9.95 -0.75 13.67
CA GLN A 46 10.15 -1.03 15.10
C GLN A 46 9.07 -0.35 15.95
N GLN A 47 8.73 0.91 15.64
CA GLN A 47 7.72 1.68 16.37
C GLN A 47 6.32 1.03 16.32
N ILE A 48 5.97 0.34 15.23
CA ILE A 48 4.70 -0.39 15.10
C ILE A 48 4.79 -1.89 15.46
N GLY A 49 5.91 -2.33 16.03
CA GLY A 49 6.09 -3.69 16.53
C GLY A 49 6.27 -4.77 15.47
N ILE A 50 6.72 -4.42 14.26
CA ILE A 50 7.01 -5.36 13.16
C ILE A 50 8.49 -5.32 12.71
N GLY A 51 9.36 -4.72 13.53
CA GLY A 51 10.76 -4.49 13.20
C GLY A 51 11.60 -5.77 13.00
N ASP A 52 11.22 -6.86 13.68
CA ASP A 52 11.84 -8.18 13.58
C ASP A 52 11.16 -9.10 12.55
N TRP A 53 10.11 -8.63 11.89
CA TRP A 53 9.37 -9.41 10.90
C TRP A 53 9.99 -9.24 9.50
N PRO A 54 10.04 -10.31 8.68
CA PRO A 54 10.40 -10.20 7.27
C PRO A 54 9.53 -9.17 6.55
N LEU A 55 10.17 -8.20 5.90
CA LEU A 55 9.51 -7.22 5.04
C LEU A 55 9.45 -7.73 3.60
N LEU A 56 8.23 -7.92 3.12
CA LEU A 56 7.94 -8.28 1.75
C LEU A 56 7.54 -7.05 0.97
N THR A 57 8.25 -6.75 -0.12
CA THR A 57 7.95 -5.63 -1.00
C THR A 57 7.67 -6.11 -2.42
N ALA A 58 6.97 -5.29 -3.19
CA ALA A 58 6.83 -5.50 -4.62
C ALA A 58 7.81 -4.59 -5.37
N GLN A 59 8.34 -5.04 -6.51
CA GLN A 59 9.20 -4.21 -7.36
C GLN A 59 8.46 -2.96 -7.87
N GLN A 60 7.15 -3.07 -8.07
CA GLN A 60 6.22 -2.03 -8.53
C GLN A 60 6.54 -1.53 -9.94
N VAL A 61 6.19 -2.35 -10.95
CA VAL A 61 6.40 -2.05 -12.38
C VAL A 61 5.22 -1.31 -13.01
N HIS A 62 4.27 -0.83 -12.20
CA HIS A 62 3.00 -0.24 -12.61
C HIS A 62 2.16 -1.19 -13.46
N GLY A 63 2.26 -2.49 -13.16
CA GLY A 63 1.43 -3.55 -13.70
C GLY A 63 0.26 -3.86 -12.78
N ASP A 64 -0.14 -5.12 -12.83
CA ASP A 64 -1.35 -5.68 -12.22
C ASP A 64 -1.13 -7.10 -11.68
N LYS A 65 0.13 -7.54 -11.62
CA LYS A 65 0.52 -8.82 -11.03
C LYS A 65 0.57 -8.70 -9.52
N ILE A 66 0.05 -9.73 -8.84
CA ILE A 66 0.00 -9.82 -7.39
C ILE A 66 0.74 -11.09 -6.98
N ALA A 67 1.64 -10.97 -6.00
CA ALA A 67 2.27 -12.14 -5.42
C ALA A 67 1.41 -12.67 -4.27
N ILE A 68 0.96 -13.92 -4.39
CA ILE A 68 0.39 -14.66 -3.27
C ILE A 68 1.57 -15.26 -2.49
N VAL A 69 1.65 -14.93 -1.21
CA VAL A 69 2.73 -15.38 -0.32
C VAL A 69 2.14 -16.29 0.73
N ASP A 70 2.05 -17.57 0.40
CA ASP A 70 1.48 -18.66 1.20
C ASP A 70 2.56 -19.55 1.85
N ARG A 71 3.82 -19.39 1.44
CA ARG A 71 4.98 -20.13 1.96
C ARG A 71 5.82 -19.30 2.90
N HIS A 72 6.34 -19.94 3.96
CA HIS A 72 7.23 -19.32 4.93
C HIS A 72 8.35 -18.52 4.27
N VAL A 73 8.52 -17.27 4.72
CA VAL A 73 9.61 -16.39 4.32
C VAL A 73 10.45 -16.08 5.54
N ALA A 74 11.76 -16.36 5.47
CA ALA A 74 12.67 -16.22 6.60
C ALA A 74 13.34 -14.84 6.70
N SER A 75 13.30 -14.04 5.63
CA SER A 75 13.98 -12.75 5.54
C SER A 75 13.27 -11.78 4.60
N ASP A 76 13.64 -10.51 4.65
CA ASP A 76 13.16 -9.50 3.71
C ASP A 76 13.27 -9.99 2.25
N LYS A 77 12.26 -9.70 1.43
CA LYS A 77 12.18 -10.17 0.05
C LYS A 77 11.38 -9.22 -0.84
N GLU A 78 11.98 -8.84 -1.98
CA GLU A 78 11.26 -8.14 -3.04
C GLU A 78 10.73 -9.14 -4.09
N PHE A 79 9.46 -8.99 -4.47
CA PHE A 79 8.81 -9.78 -5.52
C PHE A 79 8.89 -9.05 -6.87
N ALA A 80 9.64 -9.63 -7.80
CA ALA A 80 9.87 -9.09 -9.13
C ALA A 80 8.57 -9.01 -9.96
N GLY A 81 8.43 -7.93 -10.73
CA GLY A 81 7.33 -7.74 -11.68
C GLY A 81 5.94 -7.65 -11.07
N CYS A 82 5.82 -7.53 -9.74
CA CYS A 82 4.56 -7.42 -9.02
C CYS A 82 4.28 -5.98 -8.61
N ASP A 83 3.02 -5.68 -8.37
CA ASP A 83 2.51 -4.41 -7.84
C ASP A 83 1.59 -4.62 -6.63
N GLY A 84 1.27 -5.87 -6.27
CA GLY A 84 0.57 -6.18 -5.02
C GLY A 84 1.10 -7.44 -4.38
N LEU A 85 0.82 -7.58 -3.08
CA LEU A 85 1.16 -8.74 -2.27
C LEU A 85 -0.08 -9.14 -1.47
N ILE A 86 -0.32 -10.44 -1.31
CA ILE A 86 -1.38 -10.99 -0.44
C ILE A 86 -0.78 -12.13 0.39
N THR A 87 -1.13 -12.21 1.67
CA THR A 87 -0.69 -13.30 2.55
C THR A 87 -1.68 -13.57 3.68
N SER A 88 -1.69 -14.81 4.16
CA SER A 88 -2.31 -15.24 5.42
C SER A 88 -1.26 -15.57 6.50
N GLN A 89 0.01 -15.29 6.25
CA GLN A 89 1.09 -15.61 7.19
C GLN A 89 1.18 -14.56 8.29
N SER A 90 1.07 -15.01 9.53
CA SER A 90 1.40 -14.22 10.70
C SER A 90 2.90 -13.89 10.75
N ARG A 91 3.23 -12.78 11.41
CA ARG A 91 4.59 -12.26 11.61
C ARG A 91 5.37 -11.97 10.32
N VAL A 92 4.65 -11.48 9.31
CA VAL A 92 5.21 -10.97 8.05
C VAL A 92 4.65 -9.57 7.79
N ALA A 93 5.51 -8.67 7.29
CA ALA A 93 5.12 -7.31 6.93
C ALA A 93 5.08 -7.17 5.40
N LEU A 94 4.00 -6.59 4.87
CA LEU A 94 3.90 -6.15 3.47
C LEU A 94 4.27 -4.66 3.38
N GLY A 95 5.01 -4.29 2.35
CA GLY A 95 5.47 -2.92 2.10
C GLY A 95 5.21 -2.46 0.66
N ILE A 96 4.57 -1.31 0.50
CA ILE A 96 4.34 -0.67 -0.81
C ILE A 96 4.79 0.79 -0.76
N HIS A 97 5.66 1.19 -1.69
CA HIS A 97 6.20 2.55 -1.74
C HIS A 97 5.40 3.42 -2.71
N VAL A 98 5.02 4.63 -2.32
CA VAL A 98 4.25 5.53 -3.19
C VAL A 98 4.75 6.97 -3.14
N ALA A 99 4.56 7.68 -4.24
CA ALA A 99 4.53 9.14 -4.32
C ALA A 99 3.51 9.43 -5.42
N ASP A 100 2.35 9.96 -5.06
CA ASP A 100 1.13 10.14 -5.86
C ASP A 100 0.28 8.90 -6.16
N CYS A 101 0.86 7.73 -6.42
CA CYS A 101 0.04 6.51 -6.60
C CYS A 101 -0.65 6.12 -5.29
N CYS A 102 -1.77 5.38 -5.38
CA CYS A 102 -2.48 4.91 -4.20
C CYS A 102 -1.88 3.59 -3.71
N ALA A 103 -1.55 3.50 -2.42
CA ALA A 103 -1.43 2.22 -1.74
C ALA A 103 -2.82 1.81 -1.24
N ILE A 104 -3.20 0.56 -1.41
CA ILE A 104 -4.51 0.03 -1.05
C ILE A 104 -4.30 -1.13 -0.10
N TYR A 105 -4.80 -0.97 1.11
CA TYR A 105 -4.84 -1.99 2.15
C TYR A 105 -6.14 -2.76 1.98
N VAL A 106 -6.07 -4.08 1.92
CA VAL A 106 -7.23 -4.96 1.86
C VAL A 106 -7.09 -5.97 3.00
N VAL A 107 -8.06 -6.00 3.90
CA VAL A 107 -8.02 -6.86 5.09
C VAL A 107 -9.28 -7.67 5.15
N ASP A 108 -9.13 -8.99 5.28
CA ASP A 108 -10.19 -9.88 5.71
C ASP A 108 -10.01 -10.16 7.21
N PRO A 109 -10.88 -9.62 8.09
CA PRO A 109 -10.79 -9.87 9.52
C PRO A 109 -11.37 -11.24 9.94
N LYS A 110 -12.19 -11.89 9.09
CA LYS A 110 -12.81 -13.19 9.40
C LYS A 110 -11.90 -14.36 8.99
N THR A 111 -11.32 -14.27 7.80
CA THR A 111 -10.26 -15.16 7.34
C THR A 111 -8.98 -14.35 7.36
N PRO A 112 -8.07 -14.51 8.34
CA PRO A 112 -6.97 -13.57 8.58
C PRO A 112 -6.00 -13.51 7.39
N VAL A 113 -6.32 -12.67 6.43
CA VAL A 113 -5.64 -12.51 5.15
C VAL A 113 -5.53 -11.00 4.91
N ILE A 114 -4.33 -10.58 4.56
CA ILE A 114 -4.02 -9.19 4.27
C ILE A 114 -3.47 -9.07 2.85
N GLY A 115 -3.81 -7.96 2.20
CA GLY A 115 -3.33 -7.55 0.91
C GLY A 115 -2.86 -6.11 0.94
N LEU A 116 -1.74 -5.83 0.27
CA LEU A 116 -1.23 -4.47 0.09
C LEU A 116 -0.86 -4.26 -1.38
N VAL A 117 -1.50 -3.28 -2.01
CA VAL A 117 -1.49 -3.12 -3.48
C VAL A 117 -1.10 -1.70 -3.87
N HIS A 118 -0.21 -1.59 -4.85
CA HIS A 118 0.16 -0.35 -5.53
C HIS A 118 -0.74 -0.11 -6.74
N SER A 119 -1.48 1.00 -6.74
CA SER A 119 -2.34 1.39 -7.86
C SER A 119 -2.04 2.82 -8.31
N GLY A 120 -1.20 2.93 -9.35
CA GLY A 120 -1.07 4.13 -10.17
C GLY A 120 -2.03 4.14 -11.36
N LYS A 121 -1.76 4.96 -12.38
CA LYS A 121 -2.57 5.03 -13.61
C LYS A 121 -2.81 3.67 -14.27
N LYS A 122 -1.73 2.98 -14.64
CA LYS A 122 -1.80 1.69 -15.34
C LYS A 122 -2.42 0.59 -14.47
N GLY A 123 -2.06 0.53 -13.19
CA GLY A 123 -2.65 -0.43 -12.24
C GLY A 123 -4.16 -0.23 -12.08
N THR A 124 -4.61 1.02 -11.96
CA THR A 124 -6.04 1.37 -11.91
C THR A 124 -6.74 1.02 -13.21
N GLU A 125 -6.17 1.34 -14.38
CA GLU A 125 -6.72 0.96 -15.70
C GLU A 125 -6.86 -0.56 -15.87
N ARG A 126 -5.93 -1.33 -15.29
CA ARG A 126 -5.94 -2.80 -15.29
C ARG A 126 -6.71 -3.42 -14.12
N ALA A 127 -7.40 -2.60 -13.32
CA ALA A 127 -8.20 -3.02 -12.17
C ALA A 127 -7.45 -3.89 -11.16
N ILE A 128 -6.21 -3.53 -10.82
CA ILE A 128 -5.38 -4.32 -9.88
C ILE A 128 -6.06 -4.59 -8.54
N VAL A 129 -6.85 -3.64 -8.02
CA VAL A 129 -7.60 -3.85 -6.76
C VAL A 129 -8.69 -4.92 -6.90
N SER A 130 -9.40 -4.94 -8.04
CA SER A 130 -10.39 -5.99 -8.32
C SER A 130 -9.72 -7.35 -8.43
N LYS A 131 -8.52 -7.41 -9.04
CA LYS A 131 -7.72 -8.64 -9.08
C LYS A 131 -7.32 -9.09 -7.68
N ALA A 132 -6.86 -8.18 -6.82
CA ALA A 132 -6.51 -8.53 -5.44
C ALA A 132 -7.69 -9.09 -4.65
N ILE A 133 -8.85 -8.46 -4.75
CA ILE A 133 -10.08 -8.95 -4.11
C ILE A 133 -10.48 -10.32 -4.68
N GLN A 134 -10.35 -10.52 -5.99
CA GLN A 134 -10.62 -11.80 -6.64
C GLN A 134 -9.68 -12.89 -6.14
N GLU A 135 -8.37 -12.63 -6.06
CA GLU A 135 -7.37 -13.56 -5.53
C GLU A 135 -7.64 -13.89 -4.05
N MET A 136 -7.99 -12.91 -3.22
CA MET A 136 -8.38 -13.16 -1.83
C MET A 136 -9.60 -14.10 -1.74
N ARG A 137 -10.60 -13.89 -2.59
CA ARG A 137 -11.77 -14.77 -2.67
C ARG A 137 -11.44 -16.17 -3.16
N GLU A 138 -10.72 -16.27 -4.28
CA GLU A 138 -10.51 -17.55 -4.98
C GLU A 138 -9.44 -18.41 -4.31
N TYR A 139 -8.38 -17.79 -3.78
CA TYR A 139 -7.27 -18.49 -3.15
C TYR A 139 -7.50 -18.74 -1.67
N PHE A 140 -8.02 -17.74 -0.94
CA PHE A 140 -8.18 -17.81 0.51
C PHE A 140 -9.62 -18.00 0.97
N GLY A 141 -10.61 -17.93 0.07
CA GLY A 141 -12.02 -18.07 0.42
C GLY A 141 -12.61 -16.82 1.08
N SER A 142 -11.93 -15.68 1.02
CA SER A 142 -12.44 -14.42 1.61
C SER A 142 -13.76 -13.99 0.98
N ASP A 143 -14.71 -13.51 1.78
CA ASP A 143 -15.95 -12.89 1.30
C ASP A 143 -15.69 -11.41 1.01
N PRO A 144 -15.78 -10.94 -0.25
CA PRO A 144 -15.60 -9.53 -0.60
C PRO A 144 -16.46 -8.57 0.25
N SER A 145 -17.66 -9.00 0.65
CA SER A 145 -18.58 -8.17 1.41
C SER A 145 -18.16 -7.94 2.86
N GLU A 146 -17.24 -8.75 3.37
CA GLU A 146 -16.64 -8.66 4.71
C GLU A 146 -15.28 -7.97 4.71
N LEU A 147 -14.64 -7.82 3.54
CA LEU A 147 -13.38 -7.12 3.40
C LEU A 147 -13.48 -5.65 3.85
N ILE A 148 -12.41 -5.19 4.47
CA ILE A 148 -12.17 -3.78 4.77
C ILE A 148 -11.09 -3.30 3.80
N VAL A 149 -11.42 -2.30 3.00
CA VAL A 149 -10.49 -1.65 2.07
C VAL A 149 -10.20 -0.24 2.55
N GLN A 150 -8.92 0.08 2.73
CA GLN A 150 -8.45 1.42 3.07
C GLN A 150 -7.50 1.92 1.98
N LEU A 151 -7.76 3.11 1.46
CA LEU A 151 -6.89 3.81 0.51
C LEU A 151 -5.90 4.70 1.28
N SER A 152 -4.67 4.80 0.79
CA SER A 152 -3.74 5.84 1.26
C SER A 152 -4.08 7.21 0.63
N PRO A 153 -3.52 8.30 1.16
CA PRO A 153 -3.38 9.53 0.39
C PRO A 153 -2.75 9.24 -0.98
N CYS A 154 -3.31 9.85 -2.04
CA CYS A 154 -2.84 9.72 -3.42
C CYS A 154 -3.16 11.00 -4.19
N ILE A 155 -2.60 11.19 -5.39
CA ILE A 155 -2.85 12.40 -6.18
C ILE A 155 -4.29 12.43 -6.70
N ARG A 156 -4.85 13.64 -6.81
CA ARG A 156 -6.25 13.87 -7.23
C ARG A 156 -6.35 15.05 -8.19
N PRO A 157 -7.48 15.19 -8.91
CA PRO A 157 -7.84 16.44 -9.57
C PRO A 157 -7.85 17.63 -8.59
N PRO A 158 -7.46 18.84 -9.03
CA PRO A 158 -6.99 19.18 -10.38
C PRO A 158 -5.48 18.90 -10.61
N HIS A 159 -4.74 18.41 -9.62
CA HIS A 159 -3.29 18.16 -9.72
C HIS A 159 -2.94 16.95 -10.61
N TYR A 160 -3.91 16.08 -10.86
CA TYR A 160 -3.82 15.02 -11.84
C TYR A 160 -5.17 14.78 -12.52
N GLU A 161 -5.14 14.48 -13.82
CA GLU A 161 -6.35 14.36 -14.62
C GLU A 161 -7.20 13.12 -14.29
N ILE A 162 -6.59 12.11 -13.68
CA ILE A 162 -7.27 10.88 -13.29
C ILE A 162 -7.50 10.89 -11.78
N ASP A 163 -8.75 10.70 -11.37
CA ASP A 163 -9.09 10.42 -9.98
C ASP A 163 -8.91 8.92 -9.69
N PHE A 164 -7.74 8.54 -9.19
CA PHE A 164 -7.45 7.14 -8.84
C PHE A 164 -8.39 6.65 -7.75
N ALA A 165 -8.61 7.45 -6.70
CA ALA A 165 -9.43 7.07 -5.57
C ALA A 165 -10.86 6.75 -6.00
N ALA A 166 -11.50 7.63 -6.78
CA ALA A 166 -12.85 7.38 -7.29
C ALA A 166 -12.95 6.09 -8.12
N ARG A 167 -11.96 5.83 -8.99
CA ARG A 167 -11.93 4.61 -9.82
C ARG A 167 -11.70 3.34 -8.98
N ILE A 168 -10.76 3.38 -8.03
CA ILE A 168 -10.46 2.29 -7.10
C ILE A 168 -11.70 1.97 -6.25
N ILE A 169 -12.39 2.97 -5.71
CA ILE A 169 -13.63 2.79 -4.95
C ILE A 169 -14.71 2.12 -5.82
N GLY A 170 -14.88 2.57 -7.06
CA GLY A 170 -15.81 1.95 -8.01
C GLY A 170 -15.48 0.47 -8.27
N GLN A 171 -14.21 0.14 -8.45
CA GLN A 171 -13.71 -1.22 -8.63
C GLN A 171 -13.94 -2.11 -7.40
N CYS A 172 -13.75 -1.57 -6.19
CA CYS A 172 -14.02 -2.29 -4.94
C CYS A 172 -15.52 -2.58 -4.78
N ARG A 173 -16.38 -1.60 -5.04
CA ARG A 173 -17.85 -1.78 -4.98
C ARG A 173 -18.33 -2.82 -6.00
N ALA A 174 -17.81 -2.76 -7.23
CA ALA A 174 -18.13 -3.73 -8.27
C ALA A 174 -17.68 -5.16 -7.89
N ALA A 175 -16.59 -5.30 -7.13
CA ALA A 175 -16.13 -6.57 -6.60
C ALA A 175 -16.91 -7.07 -5.36
N GLY A 176 -17.88 -6.29 -4.86
CA GLY A 176 -18.74 -6.65 -3.72
C GLY A 176 -18.30 -6.10 -2.37
N VAL A 177 -17.25 -5.27 -2.31
CA VAL A 177 -16.75 -4.68 -1.05
C VAL A 177 -17.71 -3.62 -0.53
N LYS A 178 -18.10 -3.76 0.74
CA LYS A 178 -19.01 -2.83 1.42
C LYS A 178 -18.31 -1.76 2.26
N LYS A 179 -17.17 -2.09 2.87
CA LYS A 179 -16.41 -1.21 3.77
C LYS A 179 -15.19 -0.66 3.05
N ILE A 180 -15.33 0.56 2.50
CA ILE A 180 -14.28 1.22 1.73
C ILE A 180 -14.03 2.59 2.36
N HIS A 181 -12.77 2.84 2.71
CA HIS A 181 -12.34 4.04 3.41
C HIS A 181 -11.33 4.79 2.55
N ASP A 182 -11.59 6.08 2.35
CA ASP A 182 -10.73 7.00 1.61
C ASP A 182 -10.50 8.25 2.48
N PRO A 183 -9.25 8.63 2.78
CA PRO A 183 -8.98 9.85 3.53
C PRO A 183 -9.34 11.12 2.76
N GLY A 184 -9.55 11.06 1.45
CA GLY A 184 -9.88 12.24 0.63
C GLY A 184 -8.69 13.21 0.44
N VAL A 185 -7.49 12.80 0.83
CA VAL A 185 -6.27 13.63 0.81
C VAL A 185 -5.56 13.53 -0.54
N CYS A 186 -5.08 14.67 -1.05
CA CYS A 186 -4.27 14.78 -2.26
C CYS A 186 -2.80 15.02 -1.91
N THR A 187 -1.90 14.12 -2.33
CA THR A 187 -0.45 14.21 -2.03
C THR A 187 0.22 15.43 -2.64
N ALA A 188 -0.29 15.95 -3.76
CA ALA A 188 0.25 17.14 -4.40
C ALA A 188 -0.20 18.46 -3.74
N CYS A 189 -1.22 18.43 -2.86
CA CYS A 189 -1.70 19.63 -2.16
C CYS A 189 -0.81 20.03 -0.97
N ASP A 190 -0.10 19.08 -0.39
CA ASP A 190 0.73 19.28 0.80
C ASP A 190 2.04 18.49 0.66
N ILE A 191 3.01 19.15 0.02
CA ILE A 191 4.34 18.57 -0.21
C ILE A 191 5.25 18.64 1.02
N ASP A 192 4.81 19.26 2.11
CA ASP A 192 5.54 19.22 3.38
C ASP A 192 5.19 17.96 4.17
N ARG A 193 3.96 17.46 3.98
CA ARG A 193 3.48 16.21 4.57
C ARG A 193 3.65 14.98 3.68
N TYR A 194 3.56 15.13 2.36
CA TYR A 194 3.64 14.00 1.42
C TYR A 194 4.71 14.21 0.35
N TYR A 195 5.31 13.12 -0.12
CA TYR A 195 6.08 13.13 -1.36
C TYR A 195 5.13 13.10 -2.57
N SER A 196 5.40 13.94 -3.56
CA SER A 196 4.62 13.99 -4.79
C SER A 196 5.52 14.01 -6.02
N TYR A 197 5.46 12.95 -6.82
CA TYR A 197 6.24 12.86 -8.05
C TYR A 197 5.86 13.96 -9.05
N ARG A 198 4.57 14.26 -9.16
CA ARG A 198 4.04 15.26 -10.09
C ARG A 198 4.38 16.68 -9.65
N ALA A 199 4.12 17.03 -8.38
CA ALA A 199 4.39 18.38 -7.88
C ALA A 199 5.90 18.68 -7.84
N GLU A 200 6.72 17.66 -7.53
CA GLU A 200 8.17 17.80 -7.41
C GLU A 200 8.92 17.44 -8.70
N LYS A 201 8.22 17.34 -9.84
CA LYS A 201 8.80 17.14 -11.18
C LYS A 201 9.76 15.94 -11.26
N GLY A 202 9.38 14.86 -10.58
CA GLY A 202 10.10 13.59 -10.54
C GLY A 202 11.27 13.52 -9.57
N LYS A 203 11.69 14.63 -8.92
CA LYS A 203 12.73 14.62 -7.89
C LYS A 203 12.07 14.53 -6.51
N THR A 204 11.81 13.32 -6.02
CA THR A 204 11.00 13.13 -4.82
C THR A 204 11.42 11.89 -4.01
N GLY A 205 10.97 11.80 -2.76
CA GLY A 205 11.09 10.62 -1.90
C GLY A 205 9.98 9.60 -2.16
N ARG A 206 9.74 8.68 -1.24
CA ARG A 206 8.60 7.76 -1.28
C ARG A 206 8.03 7.64 0.12
N MET A 207 6.71 7.74 0.24
CA MET A 207 5.99 7.21 1.39
C MET A 207 6.07 5.69 1.38
N LEU A 208 5.87 5.08 2.55
CA LEU A 208 5.80 3.64 2.70
C LEU A 208 4.50 3.25 3.41
N ALA A 209 3.67 2.49 2.72
CA ALA A 209 2.56 1.77 3.31
C ALA A 209 3.05 0.45 3.91
N LEU A 210 2.69 0.18 5.16
CA LEU A 210 3.02 -1.04 5.89
C LEU A 210 1.76 -1.74 6.38
N LEU A 211 1.69 -3.06 6.18
CA LEU A 211 0.61 -3.90 6.70
C LEU A 211 1.16 -5.27 7.09
N GLY A 212 0.99 -5.69 8.33
CA GLY A 212 1.41 -7.00 8.82
C GLY A 212 0.27 -7.70 9.57
N LEU A 213 0.29 -9.02 9.52
CA LEU A 213 -0.63 -9.88 10.24
C LEU A 213 0.07 -10.40 11.50
N VAL A 214 -0.56 -10.28 12.67
CA VAL A 214 0.01 -10.70 13.96
C VAL A 214 -0.02 -12.21 14.12
#